data_AF-A0A9D5FQH5-F1
#
_entry.id   AF-A0A9D5FQH5-F1
#
_cell.length_a   1.000
_cell.length_b   1.000
_cell.length_c   1.000
_cell.angle_alpha   90.00
_cell.angle_beta   90.00
_cell.angle_gamma   90.00
#
_symmetry.space_group_name_H-M   'P 1'
#
loop_
_entity.id
_entity.type
_entity.pdbx_description
1 polymer ?
#
loop_
_entity_poly.entity_id
_entity_poly.type
_entity_poly.pdbx_seq_one_letter_code
_entity_poly.pdbx_strand_id
1 'polypeptide(L)'
;MMAEIQNGSGDRKGGMALVTVMCTLLLLSSILAVLVMATGTHMKIAGNYVDQEKAFFVAEAGLERAGQYIANGGTVPGTMCGAIGDGTYVATIISGASITDSWHAVGGQININPNNTPNNEFVVTLQDGSQITRDTLTEDYGGFIGQATLVHIKPKGSGNQNGLYVDAQPYDLENKNSYDILSNYMSVSIYNDNVNTNGKAMGKWWISLAAAEADIIVNGVGSGSGNIGQARVQFSMISVGTVRGQVKVVMRETIKQKTWAKYAMWMNNNNGIYFKAGEKFYGSVYSTEELTFQGDPEFFAECKSAATTYGGSTNACNFHMGFARGVSNETMAKVSFSNLYKKASIRLEGLTYLNFNTTNILVSNSRAGWTNMAIGCDTTSVIYVQTATGGSASTRTGDVYVAGVLDGRITIAAERDFVITNHILYAVDSKTNLMSDDALGLIAKRDIVIATNCPNDLKIYAHMMATGLYDTNSSTDGSFGYAGYSTGAPRGTLTVHGGVVQDDRGAVGQFNSGTGQLLHGFNKNYTYDTRFENDPPPEYPPLSDQLQFGTWRER
;
A
#
# COMPACT_ATOMS: atom_id res chain seq x y z
N MET A 1 74.07 -32.85 -81.78
CA MET A 1 74.43 -33.10 -80.37
C MET A 1 73.52 -32.20 -79.54
N MET A 2 72.55 -32.80 -78.83
CA MET A 2 71.61 -32.07 -77.97
C MET A 2 72.35 -31.45 -76.78
N ALA A 3 71.94 -30.24 -76.39
CA ALA A 3 71.95 -29.76 -75.01
C ALA A 3 70.76 -28.80 -74.83
N GLU A 4 70.07 -28.99 -73.72
CA GLU A 4 68.75 -28.46 -73.38
C GLU A 4 68.87 -27.30 -72.37
N ILE A 5 67.74 -26.61 -72.12
CA ILE A 5 67.36 -25.81 -70.93
C ILE A 5 67.32 -24.25 -71.07
N GLN A 6 66.10 -23.79 -71.35
CA GLN A 6 65.26 -22.74 -70.72
C GLN A 6 65.83 -21.41 -70.15
N ASN A 7 65.22 -20.29 -70.60
CA ASN A 7 64.56 -19.22 -69.80
C ASN A 7 64.03 -18.12 -70.75
N GLY A 8 62.88 -17.45 -70.63
CA GLY A 8 61.78 -17.36 -69.65
C GLY A 8 61.08 -15.99 -69.84
N SER A 9 59.84 -15.93 -70.36
CA SER A 9 58.59 -15.66 -69.62
C SER A 9 58.42 -14.32 -68.84
N GLY A 10 58.87 -13.18 -69.39
CA GLY A 10 58.73 -11.85 -68.76
C GLY A 10 57.31 -11.23 -68.75
N ASP A 11 56.55 -11.28 -69.86
CA ASP A 11 55.36 -10.41 -70.00
C ASP A 11 54.04 -10.97 -69.45
N ARG A 12 53.95 -12.27 -69.16
CA ARG A 12 52.70 -12.88 -68.62
C ARG A 12 52.55 -12.75 -67.10
N LYS A 13 53.63 -12.41 -66.38
CA LYS A 13 53.62 -12.33 -64.91
C LYS A 13 53.07 -11.01 -64.38
N GLY A 14 53.22 -9.90 -65.11
CA GLY A 14 52.72 -8.57 -64.71
C GLY A 14 51.18 -8.45 -64.74
N GLY A 15 50.53 -9.01 -65.78
CA GLY A 15 49.06 -8.99 -65.89
C GLY A 15 48.37 -9.87 -64.84
N MET A 16 48.90 -11.06 -64.57
CA MET A 16 48.40 -11.93 -63.49
C MET A 16 48.59 -11.30 -62.11
N ALA A 17 49.73 -10.64 -61.86
CA ALA A 17 49.98 -9.93 -60.61
C ALA A 17 49.00 -8.78 -60.40
N LEU A 18 48.73 -7.98 -61.44
CA LEU A 18 47.77 -6.88 -61.38
C LEU A 18 46.35 -7.37 -61.07
N VAL A 19 45.89 -8.41 -61.78
CA VAL A 19 44.55 -9.01 -61.54
C VAL A 19 44.47 -9.59 -60.13
N THR A 20 45.53 -10.24 -59.66
CA THR A 20 45.58 -10.78 -58.29
C THR A 20 45.47 -9.66 -57.25
N VAL A 21 46.25 -8.58 -57.42
CA VAL A 21 46.22 -7.40 -56.54
C VAL A 21 44.85 -6.73 -56.55
N MET A 22 44.24 -6.54 -57.71
CA MET A 22 42.89 -5.97 -57.83
C MET A 22 41.84 -6.86 -57.17
N CYS A 23 41.89 -8.18 -57.37
CA CYS A 23 40.99 -9.11 -56.71
C CYS A 23 41.18 -9.10 -55.18
N THR A 24 42.41 -9.05 -54.67
CA THR A 24 42.66 -8.93 -53.22
C THR A 24 42.20 -7.59 -52.65
N LEU A 25 42.36 -6.48 -53.38
CA LEU A 25 41.86 -5.18 -52.94
C LEU A 25 40.33 -5.13 -52.91
N LEU A 26 39.67 -5.73 -53.92
CA LEU A 26 38.22 -5.89 -53.94
C LEU A 26 37.73 -6.72 -52.75
N LEU A 27 38.39 -7.86 -52.47
CA LEU A 27 38.09 -8.70 -51.31
C LEU A 27 38.31 -7.96 -49.98
N LEU A 28 39.41 -7.21 -49.84
CA LEU A 28 39.67 -6.43 -48.62
C LEU A 28 38.65 -5.30 -48.45
N SER A 29 38.26 -4.63 -49.54
CA SER A 29 37.25 -3.57 -49.49
C SER A 29 35.85 -4.09 -49.14
N SER A 30 35.48 -5.28 -49.64
CA SER A 30 34.20 -5.90 -49.30
C SER A 30 34.17 -6.39 -47.85
N ILE A 31 35.27 -6.98 -47.35
CA ILE A 31 35.41 -7.33 -45.93
C ILE A 31 35.31 -6.09 -45.04
N LEU A 32 35.98 -4.99 -45.40
CA LEU A 32 35.92 -3.73 -44.64
C LEU A 32 34.50 -3.16 -44.61
N ALA A 33 33.80 -3.15 -45.74
CA ALA A 33 32.40 -2.70 -45.80
C ALA A 33 31.49 -3.55 -44.91
N VAL A 34 31.65 -4.88 -44.94
CA VAL A 34 30.91 -5.80 -44.05
C VAL A 34 31.22 -5.53 -42.59
N LEU A 35 32.49 -5.30 -42.23
CA LEU A 35 32.87 -4.97 -40.86
C LEU A 35 32.23 -3.67 -40.38
N VAL A 36 32.24 -2.61 -41.20
CA VAL A 36 31.63 -1.32 -40.85
C VAL A 36 30.12 -1.46 -40.66
N MET A 37 29.44 -2.21 -41.53
CA MET A 37 28.00 -2.50 -41.39
C MET A 37 27.71 -3.33 -40.13
N ALA A 38 28.52 -4.34 -39.84
CA ALA A 38 28.41 -5.15 -38.63
C ALA A 38 28.62 -4.29 -37.37
N THR A 39 29.67 -3.48 -37.31
CA THR A 39 29.94 -2.55 -36.20
C THR A 39 28.80 -1.55 -36.03
N GLY A 40 28.29 -0.97 -37.12
CA GLY A 40 27.12 -0.08 -37.06
C GLY A 40 25.87 -0.77 -36.50
N THR A 41 25.68 -2.05 -36.82
CA THR A 41 24.58 -2.87 -36.29
C THR A 41 24.77 -3.15 -34.80
N HIS A 42 25.97 -3.55 -34.37
CA HIS A 42 26.30 -3.75 -32.96
C HIS A 42 26.14 -2.48 -32.13
N MET A 43 26.53 -1.32 -32.66
CA MET A 43 26.35 -0.03 -31.99
C MET A 43 24.86 0.33 -31.83
N LYS A 44 24.01 0.03 -32.82
CA LYS A 44 22.56 0.22 -32.70
C LYS A 44 21.94 -0.73 -31.66
N ILE A 45 22.35 -1.99 -31.64
CA ILE A 45 21.89 -2.97 -30.64
C ILE A 45 22.31 -2.51 -29.24
N ALA A 46 23.56 -2.08 -29.05
CA ALA A 46 24.05 -1.57 -27.77
C ALA A 46 23.29 -0.30 -27.35
N GLY A 47 23.00 0.61 -28.28
CA GLY A 47 22.17 1.79 -28.03
C GLY A 47 20.75 1.42 -27.59
N ASN A 48 20.11 0.49 -28.29
CA ASN A 48 18.78 -0.01 -27.92
C ASN A 48 18.79 -0.69 -26.55
N TYR A 49 19.84 -1.45 -26.22
CA TYR A 49 19.98 -2.09 -24.92
C TYR A 49 20.07 -1.04 -23.80
N VAL A 50 20.88 0.01 -23.99
CA VAL A 50 20.95 1.14 -23.05
C VAL A 50 19.60 1.84 -22.92
N ASP A 51 18.86 2.05 -24.01
CA ASP A 51 17.56 2.70 -23.95
C ASP A 51 16.46 1.79 -23.35
N GLN A 52 16.57 0.46 -23.48
CA GLN A 52 15.74 -0.51 -22.75
C GLN A 52 15.98 -0.46 -21.24
N GLU A 53 17.25 -0.44 -20.80
CA GLU A 53 17.60 -0.29 -19.38
C GLU A 53 17.07 1.04 -18.82
N LYS A 54 17.18 2.14 -19.58
CA LYS A 54 16.58 3.41 -19.15
C LYS A 54 15.05 3.33 -19.08
N ALA A 55 14.38 2.69 -20.04
CA ALA A 55 12.94 2.50 -20.02
C ALA A 55 12.50 1.70 -18.77
N PHE A 56 13.28 0.69 -18.39
CA PHE A 56 13.09 -0.06 -17.14
C PHE A 56 13.16 0.85 -15.90
N PHE A 57 14.23 1.65 -15.76
CA PHE A 57 14.35 2.57 -14.61
C PHE A 57 13.25 3.63 -14.57
N VAL A 58 12.80 4.11 -15.73
CA VAL A 58 11.66 5.04 -15.84
C VAL A 58 10.36 4.35 -15.38
N ALA A 59 10.16 3.09 -15.75
CA ALA A 59 9.02 2.29 -15.28
C ALA A 59 9.07 2.11 -13.76
N GLU A 60 10.20 1.70 -13.19
CA GLU A 60 10.38 1.57 -11.74
C GLU A 60 10.10 2.88 -11.00
N ALA A 61 10.65 3.99 -11.49
CA ALA A 61 10.41 5.28 -10.87
C ALA A 61 8.94 5.72 -10.98
N GLY A 62 8.23 5.32 -12.03
CA GLY A 62 6.76 5.46 -12.11
C GLY A 62 6.02 4.68 -11.03
N LEU A 63 6.45 3.45 -10.71
CA LEU A 63 5.91 2.69 -9.57
C LEU A 63 6.18 3.38 -8.24
N GLU A 64 7.36 3.92 -8.03
CA GLU A 64 7.69 4.65 -6.79
C GLU A 64 6.82 5.90 -6.62
N ARG A 65 6.56 6.62 -7.73
CA ARG A 65 5.62 7.76 -7.74
C ARG A 65 4.20 7.31 -7.40
N ALA A 66 3.77 6.15 -7.88
CA ALA A 66 2.48 5.55 -7.54
C ALA A 66 2.40 5.16 -6.06
N GLY A 67 3.46 4.57 -5.51
CA GLY A 67 3.57 4.29 -4.08
C GLY A 67 3.47 5.56 -3.25
N GLN A 68 4.16 6.63 -3.67
CA GLN A 68 4.10 7.94 -3.02
C GLN A 68 2.70 8.59 -3.09
N TYR A 69 1.99 8.42 -4.21
CA TYR A 69 0.62 8.91 -4.36
C TYR A 69 -0.34 8.21 -3.38
N ILE A 70 -0.24 6.88 -3.23
CA ILE A 70 -1.00 6.13 -2.21
C ILE A 70 -0.64 6.61 -0.81
N ALA A 71 0.66 6.73 -0.52
CA ALA A 71 1.19 7.19 0.75
C ALA A 71 0.62 8.55 1.21
N ASN A 72 0.35 9.44 0.26
CA ASN A 72 -0.20 10.78 0.49
C ASN A 72 -1.74 10.79 0.57
N GLY A 73 -2.41 9.64 0.53
CA GLY A 73 -3.87 9.54 0.57
C GLY A 73 -4.54 9.80 -0.78
N GLY A 74 -3.83 9.59 -1.89
CA GLY A 74 -4.40 9.65 -3.23
C GLY A 74 -5.56 8.69 -3.42
N THR A 75 -6.50 9.06 -4.29
CA THR A 75 -7.68 8.21 -4.59
C THR A 75 -7.26 7.00 -5.44
N VAL A 76 -7.68 5.80 -5.01
CA VAL A 76 -7.40 4.53 -5.67
C VAL A 76 -8.74 3.82 -6.02
N PRO A 77 -8.88 3.14 -7.18
CA PRO A 77 -7.91 3.00 -8.27
C PRO A 77 -7.58 4.34 -8.96
N GLY A 78 -6.38 4.44 -9.53
CA GLY A 78 -5.93 5.68 -10.18
C GLY A 78 -4.72 5.48 -11.08
N THR A 79 -4.66 6.25 -12.16
CA THR A 79 -3.55 6.25 -13.13
C THR A 79 -2.83 7.59 -13.09
N MET A 80 -1.50 7.54 -13.09
CA MET A 80 -0.64 8.70 -13.12
C MET A 80 0.36 8.59 -14.26
N CYS A 81 0.60 9.68 -14.96
CA CYS A 81 1.60 9.76 -16.00
C CYS A 81 2.61 10.88 -15.69
N GLY A 82 3.80 10.80 -16.28
CA GLY A 82 4.82 11.80 -16.08
C GLY A 82 6.07 11.53 -16.90
N ALA A 83 7.08 12.40 -16.72
CA ALA A 83 8.39 12.26 -17.36
C ALA A 83 9.51 12.16 -16.31
N ILE A 84 10.52 11.36 -16.61
CA ILE A 84 11.72 11.17 -15.79
C ILE A 84 12.93 11.14 -16.74
N GLY A 85 13.75 12.19 -16.67
CA GLY A 85 14.83 12.40 -17.63
C GLY A 85 14.28 12.49 -19.06
N ASP A 86 14.86 11.70 -19.97
CA ASP A 86 14.46 11.62 -21.39
C ASP A 86 13.28 10.65 -21.62
N GLY A 87 12.72 10.04 -20.57
CA GLY A 87 11.66 9.04 -20.67
C GLY A 87 10.32 9.48 -20.08
N THR A 88 9.27 8.76 -20.42
CA THR A 88 7.92 8.95 -19.88
C THR A 88 7.43 7.68 -19.20
N TYR A 89 6.60 7.83 -18.17
CA TYR A 89 5.95 6.69 -17.51
C TYR A 89 4.43 6.86 -17.46
N VAL A 90 3.73 5.73 -17.42
CA VAL A 90 2.33 5.61 -16.99
C VAL A 90 2.29 4.57 -15.90
N ALA A 91 1.92 4.98 -14.68
CA ALA A 91 1.75 4.10 -13.55
C ALA A 91 0.27 4.02 -13.14
N THR A 92 -0.25 2.80 -13.03
CA THR A 92 -1.63 2.50 -12.64
C THR A 92 -1.63 1.83 -11.27
N ILE A 93 -2.48 2.30 -10.38
CA ILE A 93 -2.72 1.74 -9.05
C ILE A 93 -4.10 1.07 -9.07
N ILE A 94 -4.11 -0.21 -8.72
CA ILE A 94 -5.27 -1.09 -8.76
C ILE A 94 -5.69 -1.41 -7.34
N SER A 95 -7.00 -1.39 -7.05
CA SER A 95 -7.56 -1.78 -5.75
C SER A 95 -8.03 -3.23 -5.79
N GLY A 96 -7.48 -4.09 -4.92
CA GLY A 96 -8.07 -5.41 -4.61
C GLY A 96 -7.99 -6.47 -5.71
N ALA A 97 -7.10 -6.36 -6.71
CA ALA A 97 -6.97 -7.34 -7.78
C ALA A 97 -5.70 -8.19 -7.66
N SER A 98 -5.88 -9.51 -7.84
CA SER A 98 -4.83 -10.46 -8.18
C SER A 98 -4.55 -10.38 -9.69
N ILE A 99 -3.29 -10.24 -10.10
CA ILE A 99 -2.90 -10.42 -11.51
C ILE A 99 -3.02 -11.92 -11.82
N THR A 100 -3.77 -12.31 -12.85
CA THR A 100 -3.97 -13.73 -13.20
C THR A 100 -2.65 -14.32 -13.70
N ASP A 101 -2.24 -15.44 -13.10
CA ASP A 101 -0.90 -16.05 -13.24
C ASP A 101 -0.67 -16.83 -14.55
N SER A 102 -1.39 -16.50 -15.63
CA SER A 102 -1.30 -17.24 -16.90
C SER A 102 -1.41 -16.32 -18.11
N TRP A 103 -0.55 -16.57 -19.09
CA TRP A 103 -0.57 -15.94 -20.41
C TRP A 103 -1.83 -16.34 -21.18
N HIS A 104 -2.66 -15.37 -21.52
CA HIS A 104 -3.91 -15.62 -22.25
C HIS A 104 -3.83 -15.19 -23.71
N ALA A 105 -4.53 -15.90 -24.59
CA ALA A 105 -4.89 -15.40 -25.90
C ALA A 105 -6.17 -14.56 -25.76
N VAL A 106 -6.06 -13.25 -26.03
CA VAL A 106 -7.15 -12.30 -25.82
C VAL A 106 -7.54 -11.70 -27.15
N GLY A 107 -8.81 -11.80 -27.52
CA GLY A 107 -9.28 -11.29 -28.81
C GLY A 107 -10.70 -10.78 -28.68
N GLY A 108 -11.02 -9.67 -29.31
CA GLY A 108 -12.39 -9.17 -29.24
C GLY A 108 -12.60 -7.76 -29.73
N GLN A 109 -13.87 -7.35 -29.67
CA GLN A 109 -14.32 -6.02 -30.06
C GLN A 109 -15.08 -5.40 -28.88
N ILE A 110 -14.69 -4.18 -28.51
CA ILE A 110 -15.20 -3.48 -27.33
C ILE A 110 -15.64 -2.07 -27.74
N ASN A 111 -16.85 -1.72 -27.35
CA ASN A 111 -17.45 -0.41 -27.55
C ASN A 111 -16.91 0.57 -26.50
N ILE A 112 -16.41 1.72 -26.95
CA ILE A 112 -15.77 2.73 -26.12
C ILE A 112 -16.51 4.07 -26.21
N ASN A 113 -16.57 4.80 -25.08
CA ASN A 113 -17.17 6.12 -25.01
C ASN A 113 -16.11 7.20 -24.73
N PRO A 114 -15.67 7.99 -25.72
CA PRO A 114 -14.71 9.07 -25.46
C PRO A 114 -15.30 10.20 -24.58
N ASN A 115 -16.62 10.25 -24.37
CA ASN A 115 -17.29 11.32 -23.62
C ASN A 115 -17.34 11.13 -22.09
N ASN A 116 -16.78 10.06 -21.52
CA ASN A 116 -16.93 9.81 -20.08
C ASN A 116 -15.74 10.33 -19.25
N THR A 117 -15.92 11.53 -18.69
CA THR A 117 -15.11 12.17 -17.62
C THR A 117 -13.62 12.48 -17.93
N PRO A 118 -12.99 13.40 -17.16
CA PRO A 118 -11.56 13.75 -17.31
C PRO A 118 -10.55 12.68 -16.85
N ASN A 119 -11.00 11.54 -16.33
CA ASN A 119 -10.15 10.56 -15.64
C ASN A 119 -9.56 9.46 -16.55
N ASN A 120 -9.43 9.70 -17.86
CA ASN A 120 -8.80 8.80 -18.83
C ASN A 120 -9.32 7.34 -18.81
N GLU A 121 -10.63 7.11 -19.00
CA GLU A 121 -11.21 5.75 -19.12
C GLU A 121 -10.94 5.05 -20.48
N PHE A 122 -10.10 5.66 -21.33
CA PHE A 122 -9.58 5.09 -22.57
C PHE A 122 -8.15 5.58 -22.85
N VAL A 123 -7.20 4.65 -22.85
CA VAL A 123 -5.80 4.89 -23.27
C VAL A 123 -5.29 3.66 -24.01
N VAL A 124 -4.67 3.88 -25.16
CA VAL A 124 -3.89 2.86 -25.86
C VAL A 124 -2.46 3.36 -25.95
N THR A 125 -1.51 2.56 -25.44
CA THR A 125 -0.08 2.84 -25.61
C THR A 125 0.46 2.00 -26.76
N LEU A 126 0.98 2.68 -27.79
CA LEU A 126 1.54 2.05 -28.98
C LEU A 126 2.93 1.47 -28.70
N GLN A 127 3.45 0.66 -29.62
CA GLN A 127 4.77 0.04 -29.48
C GLN A 127 5.92 1.07 -29.42
N ASP A 128 5.75 2.25 -30.02
CA ASP A 128 6.70 3.35 -29.93
C ASP A 128 6.49 4.22 -28.66
N GLY A 129 5.55 3.84 -27.81
CA GLY A 129 5.17 4.51 -26.56
C GLY A 129 4.30 5.76 -26.76
N SER A 130 3.97 6.14 -27.99
CA SER A 130 2.96 7.17 -28.22
C SER A 130 1.58 6.68 -27.78
N GLN A 131 0.69 7.62 -27.45
CA GLN A 131 -0.62 7.28 -26.89
C GLN A 131 -1.74 7.72 -27.81
N ILE A 132 -2.74 6.85 -27.93
CA ILE A 132 -4.07 7.20 -28.43
C ILE A 132 -4.96 7.31 -27.21
N THR A 133 -5.39 8.54 -26.93
CA THR A 133 -6.27 8.86 -25.81
C THR A 133 -7.60 9.38 -26.34
N ARG A 134 -8.52 9.69 -25.43
CA ARG A 134 -9.71 10.47 -25.74
C ARG A 134 -9.42 11.69 -26.62
N ASP A 135 -8.39 12.47 -26.30
CA ASP A 135 -8.10 13.73 -27.00
C ASP A 135 -7.64 13.50 -28.44
N THR A 136 -7.18 12.28 -28.76
CA THR A 136 -6.88 11.84 -30.13
C THR A 136 -8.16 11.53 -30.92
N LEU A 137 -9.20 10.96 -30.28
CA LEU A 137 -10.43 10.48 -30.93
C LEU A 137 -11.44 11.60 -31.24
N THR A 138 -10.98 12.61 -31.98
CA THR A 138 -11.80 13.73 -32.48
C THR A 138 -12.68 13.34 -33.67
N GLU A 139 -13.60 14.21 -34.07
CA GLU A 139 -14.48 13.98 -35.24
C GLU A 139 -13.73 13.79 -36.57
N ASP A 140 -12.49 14.26 -36.64
CA ASP A 140 -11.62 14.19 -37.81
C ASP A 140 -10.65 13.00 -37.78
N TYR A 141 -10.64 12.25 -36.69
CA TYR A 141 -9.72 11.13 -36.55
C TYR A 141 -10.20 9.95 -37.41
N GLY A 142 -9.35 9.50 -38.34
CA GLY A 142 -9.67 8.41 -39.27
C GLY A 142 -9.67 7.01 -38.65
N GLY A 143 -9.32 6.89 -37.36
CA GLY A 143 -9.05 5.61 -36.70
C GLY A 143 -7.58 5.22 -36.76
N PHE A 144 -7.27 4.02 -36.25
CA PHE A 144 -5.91 3.51 -36.14
C PHE A 144 -5.88 1.99 -36.28
N ILE A 145 -4.87 1.46 -36.96
CA ILE A 145 -4.56 0.03 -36.97
C ILE A 145 -3.06 -0.10 -36.73
N GLY A 146 -2.66 -0.86 -35.70
CA GLY A 146 -1.24 -1.02 -35.37
C GLY A 146 -1.00 -1.85 -34.11
N GLN A 147 0.27 -1.91 -33.69
CA GLN A 147 0.67 -2.63 -32.49
C GLN A 147 0.54 -1.74 -31.23
N ALA A 148 0.09 -2.34 -30.14
CA ALA A 148 -0.03 -1.72 -28.83
C ALA A 148 0.63 -2.59 -27.76
N THR A 149 0.97 -1.97 -26.63
CA THR A 149 1.52 -2.65 -25.44
C THR A 149 0.54 -2.63 -24.27
N LEU A 150 -0.33 -1.62 -24.22
CA LEU A 150 -1.38 -1.46 -23.22
C LEU A 150 -2.66 -0.95 -23.88
N VAL A 151 -3.78 -1.55 -23.50
CA VAL A 151 -5.13 -1.04 -23.74
C VAL A 151 -5.82 -0.90 -22.38
N HIS A 152 -5.98 0.34 -21.90
CA HIS A 152 -6.84 0.69 -20.77
C HIS A 152 -8.20 1.13 -21.30
N ILE A 153 -9.27 0.45 -20.89
CA ILE A 153 -10.61 0.66 -21.44
C ILE A 153 -11.70 0.50 -20.39
N LYS A 154 -12.70 1.37 -20.42
CA LYS A 154 -14.00 1.11 -19.78
C LYS A 154 -15.07 0.85 -20.84
N PRO A 155 -15.64 -0.37 -20.89
CA PRO A 155 -16.65 -0.72 -21.89
C PRO A 155 -17.93 0.11 -21.74
N LYS A 156 -18.57 0.40 -22.87
CA LYS A 156 -19.89 1.04 -22.98
C LYS A 156 -20.91 0.04 -23.56
N GLY A 157 -22.21 0.32 -23.37
CA GLY A 157 -23.31 -0.46 -23.96
C GLY A 157 -23.69 -1.67 -23.11
N SER A 158 -24.80 -2.37 -23.36
CA SER A 158 -25.07 -3.59 -22.58
C SER A 158 -23.97 -4.63 -22.81
N GLY A 159 -23.60 -5.45 -21.81
CA GLY A 159 -22.50 -6.42 -21.91
C GLY A 159 -22.56 -7.29 -23.18
N ASN A 160 -23.77 -7.57 -23.67
CA ASN A 160 -24.07 -8.31 -24.90
C ASN A 160 -23.64 -7.61 -26.21
N GLN A 161 -23.20 -6.36 -26.17
CA GLN A 161 -22.70 -5.61 -27.34
C GLN A 161 -21.19 -5.68 -27.48
N ASN A 162 -20.49 -6.08 -26.42
CA ASN A 162 -19.04 -6.29 -26.42
C ASN A 162 -18.77 -7.78 -26.60
N GLY A 163 -17.75 -8.12 -27.37
CA GLY A 163 -17.35 -9.51 -27.61
C GLY A 163 -15.87 -9.67 -27.34
N LEU A 164 -15.51 -9.83 -26.06
CA LEU A 164 -14.15 -10.20 -25.65
C LEU A 164 -14.08 -11.71 -25.44
N TYR A 165 -12.99 -12.32 -25.89
CA TYR A 165 -12.68 -13.72 -25.70
C TYR A 165 -11.33 -13.86 -25.04
N VAL A 166 -11.24 -14.81 -24.10
CA VAL A 166 -10.01 -15.19 -23.40
C VAL A 166 -9.86 -16.69 -23.57
N ASP A 167 -8.77 -17.12 -24.19
CA ASP A 167 -8.51 -18.53 -24.55
C ASP A 167 -9.68 -19.19 -25.29
N ALA A 168 -10.22 -18.45 -26.26
CA ALA A 168 -11.39 -18.83 -27.07
C ALA A 168 -12.71 -19.01 -26.29
N GLN A 169 -12.75 -18.65 -25.00
CA GLN A 169 -13.99 -18.58 -24.21
C GLN A 169 -14.53 -17.15 -24.16
N PRO A 170 -15.85 -16.94 -24.26
CA PRO A 170 -16.45 -15.62 -24.05
C PRO A 170 -16.08 -15.06 -22.68
N TYR A 171 -15.75 -13.77 -22.62
CA TYR A 171 -15.39 -13.06 -21.40
C TYR A 171 -16.33 -11.87 -21.19
N ASP A 172 -17.08 -11.91 -20.10
CA ASP A 172 -18.11 -10.92 -19.82
C ASP A 172 -17.50 -9.59 -19.34
N LEU A 173 -17.81 -8.54 -20.09
CA LEU A 173 -17.41 -7.18 -19.77
C LEU A 173 -18.55 -6.43 -19.07
N GLU A 174 -18.26 -5.86 -17.91
CA GLU A 174 -19.19 -5.07 -17.10
C GLU A 174 -18.85 -3.58 -17.21
N ASN A 175 -19.81 -2.74 -17.62
CA ASN A 175 -19.60 -1.29 -17.78
C ASN A 175 -19.19 -0.54 -16.50
N LYS A 176 -19.46 -1.13 -15.33
CA LYS A 176 -19.05 -0.57 -14.03
C LYS A 176 -17.55 -0.74 -13.78
N ASN A 177 -16.89 -1.63 -14.51
CA ASN A 177 -15.46 -1.94 -14.37
C ASN A 177 -14.70 -1.35 -15.56
N SER A 178 -13.45 -0.94 -15.33
CA SER A 178 -12.45 -0.75 -16.38
C SER A 178 -11.56 -1.99 -16.51
N TYR A 179 -10.89 -2.15 -17.63
CA TYR A 179 -10.07 -3.30 -17.96
C TYR A 179 -8.73 -2.83 -18.53
N ASP A 180 -7.62 -3.38 -18.03
CA ASP A 180 -6.30 -3.23 -18.65
C ASP A 180 -5.93 -4.54 -19.34
N ILE A 181 -5.59 -4.45 -20.62
CA ILE A 181 -5.07 -5.56 -21.40
C ILE A 181 -3.63 -5.22 -21.73
N LEU A 182 -2.69 -6.09 -21.34
CA LEU A 182 -1.26 -5.88 -21.54
C LEU A 182 -0.68 -7.03 -22.34
N SER A 183 0.10 -6.71 -23.38
CA SER A 183 0.82 -7.72 -24.15
C SER A 183 1.86 -7.06 -25.05
N ASN A 184 3.04 -7.68 -25.18
CA ASN A 184 4.05 -7.29 -26.17
C ASN A 184 3.69 -7.71 -27.60
N TYR A 185 2.61 -8.48 -27.76
CA TYR A 185 2.14 -9.07 -29.02
C TYR A 185 0.65 -8.74 -29.21
N MET A 186 0.30 -7.45 -29.11
CA MET A 186 -1.07 -6.98 -29.27
C MET A 186 -1.24 -6.09 -30.49
N SER A 187 -2.13 -6.51 -31.38
CA SER A 187 -2.61 -5.71 -32.50
C SER A 187 -3.97 -5.10 -32.15
N VAL A 188 -4.13 -3.81 -32.40
CA VAL A 188 -5.36 -3.07 -32.16
C VAL A 188 -5.87 -2.42 -33.45
N SER A 189 -7.19 -2.31 -33.56
CA SER A 189 -7.90 -1.54 -34.57
C SER A 189 -8.92 -0.64 -33.87
N ILE A 190 -8.74 0.67 -33.95
CA ILE A 190 -9.63 1.68 -33.38
C ILE A 190 -10.38 2.34 -34.53
N TYR A 191 -11.71 2.33 -34.48
CA TYR A 191 -12.52 2.86 -35.56
C TYR A 191 -13.84 3.42 -35.03
N ASN A 192 -14.45 4.29 -35.83
CA ASN A 192 -15.79 4.82 -35.57
C ASN A 192 -16.79 4.14 -36.51
N ASP A 193 -17.87 3.58 -35.97
CA ASP A 193 -18.90 2.88 -36.77
C ASP A 193 -20.05 3.79 -37.21
N ASN A 194 -19.98 5.09 -36.88
CA ASN A 194 -21.02 6.07 -37.12
C ASN A 194 -20.43 7.37 -37.68
N VAL A 195 -19.96 7.29 -38.92
CA VAL A 195 -19.44 8.43 -39.67
C VAL A 195 -20.58 9.11 -40.43
N ASN A 196 -20.70 10.44 -40.30
CA ASN A 196 -21.75 11.19 -40.97
C ASN A 196 -21.46 11.38 -42.47
N THR A 197 -22.41 11.97 -43.20
CA THR A 197 -22.31 12.21 -44.66
C THR A 197 -21.13 13.09 -45.08
N ASN A 198 -20.51 13.81 -44.14
CA ASN A 198 -19.35 14.66 -44.36
C ASN A 198 -18.02 13.97 -43.99
N GLY A 199 -18.04 12.66 -43.68
CA GLY A 199 -16.85 11.91 -43.30
C GLY A 199 -16.40 12.10 -41.85
N LYS A 200 -17.23 12.70 -40.99
CA LYS A 200 -16.89 12.99 -39.59
C LYS A 200 -17.42 11.92 -38.64
N ALA A 201 -16.60 11.49 -37.69
CA ALA A 201 -16.91 10.49 -36.67
C ALA A 201 -17.92 11.01 -35.62
N MET A 202 -19.01 10.28 -35.36
CA MET A 202 -20.10 10.68 -34.45
C MET A 202 -20.35 9.68 -33.32
N GLY A 203 -19.67 9.86 -32.18
CA GLY A 203 -20.12 9.37 -30.86
C GLY A 203 -20.13 7.85 -30.61
N LYS A 204 -19.68 7.02 -31.55
CA LYS A 204 -19.58 5.57 -31.39
C LYS A 204 -18.21 5.06 -31.88
N TRP A 205 -17.35 4.83 -30.91
CA TRP A 205 -16.00 4.34 -31.16
C TRP A 205 -15.88 2.91 -30.69
N TRP A 206 -15.05 2.15 -31.39
CA TRP A 206 -14.77 0.75 -31.11
C TRP A 206 -13.27 0.54 -31.08
N ILE A 207 -12.85 -0.40 -30.24
CA ILE A 207 -11.54 -1.01 -30.30
C ILE A 207 -11.71 -2.51 -30.52
N SER A 208 -11.13 -3.01 -31.60
CA SER A 208 -10.86 -4.42 -31.78
C SER A 208 -9.41 -4.69 -31.39
N LEU A 209 -9.17 -5.79 -30.68
CA LEU A 209 -7.83 -6.18 -30.27
C LEU A 209 -7.65 -7.68 -30.44
N ALA A 210 -6.42 -8.07 -30.72
CA ALA A 210 -5.95 -9.44 -30.72
C ALA A 210 -4.56 -9.44 -30.09
N ALA A 211 -4.41 -10.17 -28.99
CA ALA A 211 -3.22 -10.21 -28.17
C ALA A 211 -2.87 -11.67 -27.84
N ALA A 212 -1.59 -12.02 -27.96
CA ALA A 212 -1.04 -13.25 -27.41
C ALA A 212 -0.26 -12.92 -26.12
N GLU A 213 -0.14 -13.88 -25.21
CA GLU A 213 0.57 -13.69 -23.93
C GLU A 213 0.06 -12.48 -23.13
N ALA A 214 -1.25 -12.28 -23.19
CA ALA A 214 -1.87 -11.11 -22.61
C ALA A 214 -2.28 -11.35 -21.16
N ASP A 215 -2.08 -10.33 -20.34
CA ASP A 215 -2.71 -10.24 -19.02
C ASP A 215 -3.96 -9.38 -19.17
N ILE A 216 -5.06 -9.80 -18.53
CA ILE A 216 -6.27 -8.99 -18.37
C ILE A 216 -6.44 -8.65 -16.91
N ILE A 217 -6.66 -7.38 -16.63
CA ILE A 217 -6.82 -6.86 -15.28
C ILE A 217 -8.16 -6.14 -15.21
N VAL A 218 -8.96 -6.46 -14.20
CA VAL A 218 -10.29 -5.87 -13.99
C VAL A 218 -10.25 -4.86 -12.85
N ASN A 219 -10.53 -3.61 -13.17
CA ASN A 219 -10.59 -2.48 -12.28
C ASN A 219 -12.06 -2.15 -11.99
N GLY A 220 -12.63 -2.81 -10.98
CA GLY A 220 -14.02 -2.65 -10.57
C GLY A 220 -14.23 -3.19 -9.16
N VAL A 221 -15.09 -2.54 -8.37
CA VAL A 221 -15.37 -2.99 -7.01
C VAL A 221 -16.06 -4.36 -7.09
N GLY A 222 -15.28 -5.42 -6.90
CA GLY A 222 -15.77 -6.78 -6.88
C GLY A 222 -16.71 -6.96 -5.69
N SER A 223 -18.02 -6.87 -5.93
CA SER A 223 -18.98 -7.68 -5.20
C SER A 223 -18.79 -9.14 -5.62
N GLY A 224 -17.86 -9.83 -4.97
CA GLY A 224 -17.87 -11.27 -4.86
C GLY A 224 -18.76 -11.66 -3.68
N SER A 225 -19.81 -12.42 -3.96
CA SER A 225 -20.74 -12.96 -2.98
C SER A 225 -19.99 -13.86 -1.99
N GLY A 226 -19.90 -13.45 -0.72
CA GLY A 226 -19.29 -14.21 0.37
C GLY A 226 -18.67 -13.30 1.43
N ASN A 227 -19.43 -13.02 2.50
CA ASN A 227 -18.99 -12.36 3.74
C ASN A 227 -18.25 -11.03 3.58
N ILE A 228 -19.07 -9.99 3.41
CA ILE A 228 -18.73 -8.56 3.44
C ILE A 228 -18.20 -8.16 4.82
N GLY A 229 -16.92 -7.78 4.87
CA GLY A 229 -16.28 -7.15 6.02
C GLY A 229 -14.83 -6.69 5.82
N GLN A 230 -14.23 -6.86 4.64
CA GLN A 230 -12.84 -6.48 4.40
C GLN A 230 -12.62 -5.90 3.00
N ALA A 231 -12.74 -4.59 2.86
CA ALA A 231 -11.94 -3.88 1.86
C ALA A 231 -10.48 -3.98 2.34
N ARG A 232 -9.84 -5.12 2.04
CA ARG A 232 -8.40 -5.31 2.21
C ARG A 232 -7.74 -4.28 1.32
N VAL A 233 -7.05 -3.31 1.91
CA VAL A 233 -6.31 -2.28 1.19
C VAL A 233 -5.02 -2.92 0.64
N GLN A 234 -5.19 -3.86 -0.29
CA GLN A 234 -4.15 -4.45 -1.11
C GLN A 234 -4.20 -3.76 -2.46
N PHE A 235 -3.06 -3.22 -2.88
CA PHE A 235 -2.91 -2.57 -4.16
C PHE A 235 -1.99 -3.39 -5.06
N SER A 236 -2.27 -3.40 -6.35
CA SER A 236 -1.29 -3.80 -7.35
C SER A 236 -0.91 -2.55 -8.14
N MET A 237 0.38 -2.32 -8.36
CA MET A 237 0.86 -1.19 -9.14
C MET A 237 1.55 -1.70 -10.39
N ILE A 238 1.28 -1.04 -11.51
CA ILE A 238 1.89 -1.36 -12.80
C ILE A 238 2.45 -0.06 -13.35
N SER A 239 3.62 -0.09 -13.94
CA SER A 239 4.20 1.07 -14.61
C SER A 239 4.79 0.67 -15.94
N VAL A 240 4.45 1.43 -16.97
CA VAL A 240 5.02 1.34 -18.31
C VAL A 240 5.98 2.51 -18.48
N GLY A 241 7.26 2.21 -18.64
CA GLY A 241 8.30 3.20 -18.93
C GLY A 241 8.66 3.19 -20.41
N THR A 242 8.87 4.37 -20.98
CA THR A 242 9.23 4.54 -22.39
C THR A 242 10.42 5.46 -22.52
N VAL A 243 11.43 5.04 -23.29
CA VAL A 243 12.59 5.86 -23.68
C VAL A 243 12.88 5.63 -25.16
N ARG A 244 12.75 6.67 -25.98
CA ARG A 244 13.11 6.66 -27.42
C ARG A 244 12.53 5.45 -28.19
N GLY A 245 11.27 5.11 -27.91
CA GLY A 245 10.56 4.00 -28.53
C GLY A 245 10.85 2.61 -27.95
N GLN A 246 11.76 2.49 -26.98
CA GLN A 246 11.87 1.30 -26.15
C GLN A 246 10.85 1.37 -25.01
N VAL A 247 10.15 0.26 -24.77
CA VAL A 247 9.09 0.15 -23.76
C VAL A 247 9.43 -0.97 -22.78
N LYS A 248 9.23 -0.71 -21.49
CA LYS A 248 9.38 -1.68 -20.40
C LYS A 248 8.20 -1.62 -19.46
N VAL A 249 7.75 -2.78 -18.98
CA VAL A 249 6.63 -2.87 -18.05
C VAL A 249 7.12 -3.50 -16.75
N VAL A 250 6.91 -2.79 -15.64
CA VAL A 250 7.22 -3.29 -14.29
C VAL A 250 5.94 -3.38 -13.49
N MET A 251 5.76 -4.48 -12.79
CA MET A 251 4.60 -4.76 -11.96
C MET A 251 5.02 -5.04 -10.52
N ARG A 252 4.27 -4.50 -9.57
CA ARG A 252 4.34 -4.87 -8.15
C ARG A 252 2.96 -5.30 -7.67
N GLU A 253 2.86 -6.58 -7.30
CA GLU A 253 1.67 -7.16 -6.72
C GLU A 253 1.64 -6.94 -5.20
N THR A 254 0.42 -6.91 -4.64
CA THR A 254 0.18 -7.02 -3.19
C THR A 254 0.93 -5.96 -2.36
N ILE A 255 0.91 -4.71 -2.82
CA ILE A 255 1.39 -3.57 -2.05
C ILE A 255 0.40 -3.29 -0.95
N LYS A 256 0.85 -3.47 0.28
CA LYS A 256 0.10 -3.14 1.47
C LYS A 256 0.75 -1.94 2.14
N GLN A 257 -0.02 -0.88 2.37
CA GLN A 257 0.42 0.16 3.27
C GLN A 257 0.38 -0.37 4.70
N LYS A 258 1.53 -0.42 5.39
CA LYS A 258 1.55 -0.78 6.81
C LYS A 258 0.78 0.28 7.58
N THR A 259 0.09 -0.11 8.63
CA THR A 259 -0.56 0.81 9.55
C THR A 259 0.23 0.89 10.84
N TRP A 260 -0.07 1.89 11.65
CA TRP A 260 0.44 1.97 13.02
C TRP A 260 0.12 0.73 13.87
N ALA A 261 -0.83 -0.10 13.44
CA ALA A 261 -1.19 -1.33 14.11
C ALA A 261 -0.07 -2.40 14.12
N LYS A 262 1.03 -2.20 13.37
CA LYS A 262 2.21 -3.08 13.36
C LYS A 262 2.97 -3.13 14.69
N TYR A 263 2.80 -2.11 15.54
CA TYR A 263 3.61 -1.93 16.73
C TYR A 263 2.97 -2.60 17.93
N ALA A 264 3.72 -3.47 18.60
CA ALA A 264 3.37 -3.88 19.95
C ALA A 264 3.48 -2.69 20.91
N MET A 265 4.54 -1.90 20.72
CA MET A 265 4.74 -0.67 21.46
C MET A 265 5.48 0.35 20.61
N TRP A 266 4.92 1.54 20.48
CA TRP A 266 5.60 2.68 19.90
C TRP A 266 5.49 3.86 20.86
N MET A 267 6.58 4.57 21.07
CA MET A 267 6.59 5.76 21.92
C MET A 267 7.51 6.86 21.38
N ASN A 268 7.05 8.10 21.33
CA ASN A 268 7.94 9.21 21.04
C ASN A 268 8.87 9.42 22.26
N ASN A 269 8.28 9.67 23.43
CA ASN A 269 8.99 9.75 24.70
C ASN A 269 8.79 8.47 25.54
N ASN A 270 9.87 7.84 25.99
CA ASN A 270 9.83 6.63 26.82
C ASN A 270 9.67 6.92 28.33
N ASN A 271 9.89 8.16 28.78
CA ASN A 271 9.79 8.60 30.18
C ASN A 271 10.66 7.81 31.15
N GLY A 272 11.76 7.22 30.68
CA GLY A 272 12.62 6.35 31.49
C GLY A 272 11.90 5.12 32.06
N ILE A 273 10.75 4.73 31.50
CA ILE A 273 9.97 3.60 32.01
C ILE A 273 10.65 2.30 31.58
N TYR A 274 10.92 1.44 32.56
CA TYR A 274 11.63 0.19 32.36
C TYR A 274 10.79 -0.86 31.61
N PHE A 275 11.44 -1.50 30.64
CA PHE A 275 11.13 -2.86 30.22
C PHE A 275 11.80 -3.81 31.19
N LYS A 276 11.00 -4.59 31.92
CA LYS A 276 11.49 -5.34 33.08
C LYS A 276 11.43 -6.86 32.91
N ALA A 277 12.08 -7.55 33.84
CA ALA A 277 12.09 -9.00 33.92
C ALA A 277 10.71 -9.64 33.75
N GLY A 278 10.63 -10.69 32.93
CA GLY A 278 9.41 -11.42 32.61
C GLY A 278 8.47 -10.77 31.58
N GLU A 279 8.72 -9.55 31.12
CA GLU A 279 7.92 -8.93 30.05
C GLU A 279 8.28 -9.52 28.67
N LYS A 280 7.26 -9.80 27.84
CA LYS A 280 7.43 -10.42 26.51
C LYS A 280 6.72 -9.61 25.43
N PHE A 281 7.43 -9.23 24.38
CA PHE A 281 6.90 -8.43 23.29
C PHE A 281 6.98 -9.19 21.97
N TYR A 282 5.80 -9.49 21.39
CA TYR A 282 5.66 -10.30 20.18
C TYR A 282 5.54 -9.50 18.88
N GLY A 283 5.50 -8.17 18.98
CA GLY A 283 5.47 -7.26 17.84
C GLY A 283 6.52 -6.17 17.99
N SER A 284 6.63 -5.31 16.97
CA SER A 284 7.70 -4.32 16.89
C SER A 284 7.65 -3.35 18.07
N VAL A 285 8.82 -3.03 18.63
CA VAL A 285 9.01 -2.04 19.69
C VAL A 285 9.90 -0.92 19.16
N TYR A 286 9.43 0.32 19.23
CA TYR A 286 10.19 1.49 18.74
C TYR A 286 10.08 2.67 19.70
N SER A 287 11.20 3.34 20.00
CA SER A 287 11.17 4.68 20.63
C SER A 287 12.02 5.71 19.91
N THR A 288 11.56 6.96 19.86
CA THR A 288 12.42 8.10 19.46
C THR A 288 13.53 8.33 20.47
N GLU A 289 13.29 8.07 21.75
CA GLU A 289 14.24 8.25 22.84
C GLU A 289 14.87 6.92 23.30
N GLU A 290 15.66 6.99 24.37
CA GLU A 290 16.28 5.83 25.00
C GLU A 290 15.23 4.86 25.54
N LEU A 291 15.35 3.60 25.12
CA LEU A 291 14.70 2.49 25.82
C LEU A 291 15.48 2.17 27.10
N THR A 292 14.76 1.89 28.18
CA THR A 292 15.35 1.59 29.49
C THR A 292 15.06 0.14 29.89
N PHE A 293 16.09 -0.63 30.25
CA PHE A 293 15.97 -2.08 30.46
C PHE A 293 16.40 -2.52 31.87
N GLN A 294 15.70 -3.51 32.43
CA GLN A 294 16.07 -4.15 33.70
C GLN A 294 15.72 -5.65 33.68
N GLY A 295 16.69 -6.52 33.97
CA GLY A 295 16.46 -7.97 34.03
C GLY A 295 16.35 -8.59 32.64
N ASP A 296 15.40 -9.52 32.47
CA ASP A 296 15.27 -10.39 31.29
C ASP A 296 14.01 -10.16 30.42
N PRO A 297 13.67 -8.91 30.01
CA PRO A 297 12.61 -8.73 29.02
C PRO A 297 13.00 -9.40 27.69
N GLU A 298 11.99 -9.94 27.00
CA GLU A 298 12.15 -10.72 25.78
C GLU A 298 11.40 -10.06 24.60
N PHE A 299 12.12 -9.84 23.49
CA PHE A 299 11.60 -9.20 22.28
C PHE A 299 11.73 -10.14 21.09
N PHE A 300 10.59 -10.57 20.55
CA PHE A 300 10.52 -11.54 19.45
C PHE A 300 10.52 -10.89 18.06
N ALA A 301 10.24 -9.59 17.99
CA ALA A 301 10.28 -8.79 16.77
C ALA A 301 11.33 -7.68 16.88
N GLU A 302 11.37 -6.78 15.90
CA GLU A 302 12.30 -5.66 15.88
C GLU A 302 12.18 -4.80 17.14
N CYS A 303 13.31 -4.59 17.83
CA CYS A 303 13.45 -3.61 18.89
C CYS A 303 14.36 -2.48 18.39
N LYS A 304 13.84 -1.26 18.31
CA LYS A 304 14.49 -0.12 17.67
C LYS A 304 14.44 1.12 18.55
N SER A 305 15.49 1.94 18.50
CA SER A 305 15.49 3.28 19.08
C SER A 305 16.24 4.26 18.18
N ALA A 306 15.70 5.47 18.03
CA ALA A 306 16.44 6.55 17.36
C ALA A 306 17.58 7.10 18.23
N ALA A 307 17.55 6.88 19.55
CA ALA A 307 18.69 7.15 20.41
C ALA A 307 19.85 6.17 20.13
N THR A 308 21.07 6.66 20.30
CA THR A 308 22.30 5.84 20.14
C THR A 308 22.65 5.07 21.43
N THR A 309 22.04 5.48 22.54
CA THR A 309 22.22 4.98 23.89
C THR A 309 20.95 4.30 24.42
N TYR A 310 21.06 3.68 25.58
CA TYR A 310 19.96 3.05 26.29
C TYR A 310 20.16 3.21 27.79
N GLY A 311 19.08 3.21 28.56
CA GLY A 311 19.13 3.23 30.02
C GLY A 311 19.14 1.83 30.63
N GLY A 312 19.71 1.70 31.82
CA GLY A 312 19.74 0.43 32.56
C GLY A 312 20.75 -0.57 31.99
N SER A 313 20.35 -1.84 31.83
CA SER A 313 21.24 -2.92 31.37
C SER A 313 20.54 -3.85 30.38
N THR A 314 21.22 -4.16 29.28
CA THR A 314 20.76 -5.13 28.28
C THR A 314 21.33 -6.54 28.48
N ASN A 315 22.15 -6.78 29.53
CA ASN A 315 22.93 -8.02 29.68
C ASN A 315 22.07 -9.30 29.75
N ALA A 316 20.87 -9.21 30.32
CA ALA A 316 19.95 -10.33 30.44
C ALA A 316 18.75 -10.22 29.48
N CYS A 317 18.65 -9.13 28.71
CA CYS A 317 17.59 -8.95 27.72
C CYS A 317 17.78 -9.94 26.56
N ASN A 318 16.67 -10.49 26.06
CA ASN A 318 16.68 -11.35 24.90
C ASN A 318 16.08 -10.64 23.68
N PHE A 319 16.92 -10.31 22.69
CA PHE A 319 16.51 -9.68 21.43
C PHE A 319 16.64 -10.68 20.28
N HIS A 320 15.57 -11.38 19.94
CA HIS A 320 15.59 -12.43 18.91
C HIS A 320 15.94 -11.90 17.51
N MET A 321 15.62 -10.63 17.24
CA MET A 321 15.96 -9.92 15.99
C MET A 321 17.02 -8.83 16.17
N GLY A 322 17.69 -8.79 17.34
CA GLY A 322 18.63 -7.75 17.69
C GLY A 322 17.98 -6.45 18.16
N PHE A 323 18.81 -5.56 18.72
CA PHE A 323 18.43 -4.22 19.17
C PHE A 323 19.16 -3.16 18.34
N ALA A 324 18.44 -2.48 17.47
CA ALA A 324 18.99 -1.42 16.62
C ALA A 324 18.85 -0.05 17.29
N ARG A 325 19.92 0.73 17.24
CA ARG A 325 20.05 2.07 17.86
C ARG A 325 20.51 3.08 16.82
N GLY A 326 20.19 4.36 17.03
CA GLY A 326 20.49 5.41 16.06
C GLY A 326 19.75 5.24 14.74
N VAL A 327 18.57 4.61 14.77
CA VAL A 327 17.73 4.48 13.55
C VAL A 327 17.04 5.80 13.22
N SER A 328 16.53 5.92 12.00
CA SER A 328 15.77 7.09 11.55
C SER A 328 14.57 7.36 12.43
N ASN A 329 14.27 8.64 12.69
CA ASN A 329 13.13 8.99 13.52
C ASN A 329 11.79 8.79 12.80
N GLU A 330 10.84 8.13 13.47
CA GLU A 330 9.44 8.01 13.05
C GLU A 330 8.57 9.03 13.80
N THR A 331 7.51 9.57 13.19
CA THR A 331 6.64 10.58 13.84
C THR A 331 5.16 10.28 13.66
N MET A 332 4.39 10.44 14.74
CA MET A 332 2.92 10.37 14.74
C MET A 332 2.22 11.58 14.12
N ALA A 333 2.96 12.64 13.74
CA ALA A 333 2.40 13.88 13.19
C ALA A 333 1.52 13.69 11.93
N LYS A 334 1.54 12.51 11.32
CA LYS A 334 0.79 12.17 10.10
C LYS A 334 -0.59 11.55 10.35
N VAL A 335 -0.98 11.29 11.60
CA VAL A 335 -2.32 10.74 11.91
C VAL A 335 -3.40 11.80 11.65
N SER A 336 -4.26 11.56 10.67
CA SER A 336 -5.28 12.54 10.24
C SER A 336 -6.66 12.26 10.82
N PHE A 337 -7.03 13.02 11.87
CA PHE A 337 -8.37 12.98 12.44
C PHE A 337 -9.46 13.43 11.47
N SER A 338 -9.15 14.35 10.55
CA SER A 338 -10.10 14.75 9.51
C SER A 338 -10.41 13.63 8.53
N ASN A 339 -9.46 12.72 8.26
CA ASN A 339 -9.69 11.52 7.46
C ASN A 339 -10.57 10.51 8.22
N LEU A 340 -10.28 10.27 9.50
CA LEU A 340 -11.11 9.40 10.36
C LEU A 340 -12.55 9.92 10.45
N TYR A 341 -12.74 11.24 10.58
CA TYR A 341 -14.05 11.88 10.55
C TYR A 341 -14.79 11.62 9.23
N LYS A 342 -14.12 11.77 8.09
CA LYS A 342 -14.72 11.54 6.76
C LYS A 342 -15.15 10.09 6.56
N LYS A 343 -14.40 9.13 7.09
CA LYS A 343 -14.64 7.69 7.01
C LYS A 343 -15.63 7.15 8.05
N ALA A 344 -15.96 7.95 9.06
CA ALA A 344 -16.87 7.57 10.14
C ALA A 344 -18.27 7.16 9.64
N SER A 345 -18.69 5.95 9.97
CA SER A 345 -20.06 5.47 9.83
C SER A 345 -21.00 6.20 10.79
N ILE A 346 -20.49 6.51 11.99
CA ILE A 346 -21.21 7.21 13.06
C ILE A 346 -20.37 8.39 13.54
N ARG A 347 -21.00 9.56 13.60
CA ARG A 347 -20.39 10.80 14.13
C ARG A 347 -21.21 11.29 15.32
N LEU A 348 -20.55 11.48 16.45
CA LEU A 348 -21.16 11.95 17.68
C LEU A 348 -20.42 13.17 18.19
N GLU A 349 -21.11 14.03 18.93
CA GLU A 349 -20.50 15.18 19.60
C GLU A 349 -20.55 15.02 21.11
N GLY A 350 -19.50 15.49 21.78
CA GLY A 350 -19.42 15.53 23.23
C GLY A 350 -19.32 14.15 23.89
N LEU A 351 -19.55 14.15 25.20
CA LEU A 351 -19.29 13.00 26.07
C LEU A 351 -20.10 11.78 25.61
N THR A 352 -19.39 10.69 25.33
CA THR A 352 -19.98 9.47 24.78
C THR A 352 -19.61 8.27 25.64
N TYR A 353 -20.57 7.39 25.89
CA TYR A 353 -20.35 6.09 26.52
C TYR A 353 -20.62 4.99 25.51
N LEU A 354 -19.66 4.08 25.36
CA LEU A 354 -19.72 2.92 24.49
C LEU A 354 -19.55 1.67 25.33
N ASN A 355 -20.57 0.81 25.35
CA ASN A 355 -20.50 -0.49 25.99
C ASN A 355 -20.68 -1.59 24.94
N PHE A 356 -19.62 -2.33 24.65
CA PHE A 356 -19.66 -3.46 23.72
C PHE A 356 -20.48 -4.59 24.35
N ASN A 357 -21.52 -5.02 23.64
CA ASN A 357 -22.43 -6.06 24.03
C ASN A 357 -22.53 -7.07 22.88
N THR A 358 -21.42 -7.79 22.70
CA THR A 358 -21.13 -8.72 21.61
C THR A 358 -21.32 -8.06 20.24
N THR A 359 -22.35 -8.43 19.50
CA THR A 359 -22.61 -7.99 18.12
C THR A 359 -23.18 -6.57 18.04
N ASN A 360 -23.45 -5.95 19.19
CA ASN A 360 -23.91 -4.57 19.28
C ASN A 360 -23.01 -3.72 20.17
N ILE A 361 -23.02 -2.41 19.93
CA ILE A 361 -22.52 -1.40 20.87
C ILE A 361 -23.71 -0.66 21.45
N LEU A 362 -23.78 -0.57 22.77
CA LEU A 362 -24.76 0.28 23.45
C LEU A 362 -24.15 1.67 23.61
N VAL A 363 -24.71 2.64 22.89
CA VAL A 363 -24.23 4.02 22.84
C VAL A 363 -25.12 4.91 23.69
N SER A 364 -24.53 5.60 24.66
CA SER A 364 -25.20 6.71 25.36
C SER A 364 -24.50 8.02 25.04
N ASN A 365 -25.25 8.96 24.46
CA ASN A 365 -24.79 10.29 24.12
C ASN A 365 -25.97 11.27 24.23
N SER A 366 -25.86 12.20 25.18
CA SER A 366 -26.95 13.15 25.48
C SER A 366 -27.28 14.11 24.33
N ARG A 367 -26.32 14.44 23.46
CA ARG A 367 -26.50 15.35 22.33
C ARG A 367 -27.18 14.69 21.15
N ALA A 368 -26.93 13.40 20.95
CA ALA A 368 -27.67 12.57 20.02
C ALA A 368 -29.07 12.17 20.56
N GLY A 369 -29.35 12.44 21.84
CA GLY A 369 -30.57 11.98 22.52
C GLY A 369 -30.59 10.45 22.72
N TRP A 370 -29.42 9.82 22.78
CA TRP A 370 -29.28 8.37 22.86
C TRP A 370 -28.98 7.92 24.28
N THR A 371 -29.74 6.94 24.73
CA THR A 371 -29.51 6.21 25.99
C THR A 371 -29.53 4.73 25.67
N ASN A 372 -28.36 4.08 25.76
CA ASN A 372 -28.14 2.69 25.37
C ASN A 372 -28.70 2.35 23.98
N MET A 373 -28.55 3.27 23.02
CA MET A 373 -28.91 3.01 21.63
C MET A 373 -28.02 1.88 21.11
N ALA A 374 -28.63 0.78 20.66
CA ALA A 374 -27.91 -0.33 20.09
C ALA A 374 -27.55 -0.04 18.63
N ILE A 375 -26.27 -0.16 18.29
CA ILE A 375 -25.75 -0.12 16.92
C ILE A 375 -25.04 -1.44 16.61
N GLY A 376 -25.19 -1.95 15.38
CA GLY A 376 -24.56 -3.20 14.97
C GLY A 376 -23.06 -3.06 14.73
N CYS A 377 -22.28 -4.00 15.23
CA CYS A 377 -20.83 -4.05 15.02
C CYS A 377 -20.44 -4.42 13.57
N ASP A 378 -21.30 -5.18 12.88
CA ASP A 378 -21.14 -5.62 11.48
C ASP A 378 -21.32 -4.49 10.45
N THR A 379 -22.11 -3.49 10.81
CA THR A 379 -22.47 -2.35 9.96
C THR A 379 -21.66 -1.09 10.28
N THR A 380 -20.81 -1.14 11.30
CA THR A 380 -20.05 0.02 11.79
C THR A 380 -18.56 -0.21 11.60
N SER A 381 -17.92 0.54 10.71
CA SER A 381 -16.46 0.47 10.55
C SER A 381 -15.75 1.47 11.47
N VAL A 382 -16.20 2.73 11.48
CA VAL A 382 -15.58 3.81 12.25
C VAL A 382 -16.61 4.61 13.04
N ILE A 383 -16.35 4.81 14.34
CA ILE A 383 -17.07 5.77 15.19
C ILE A 383 -16.15 6.95 15.49
N TYR A 384 -16.62 8.17 15.21
CA TYR A 384 -15.88 9.38 15.50
C TYR A 384 -16.63 10.25 16.52
N VAL A 385 -15.95 10.61 17.62
CA VAL A 385 -16.50 11.46 18.67
C VAL A 385 -15.75 12.79 18.70
N GLN A 386 -16.43 13.86 18.30
CA GLN A 386 -15.87 15.21 18.24
C GLN A 386 -16.15 16.01 19.52
N THR A 387 -15.25 16.95 19.83
CA THR A 387 -15.47 17.91 20.91
C THR A 387 -16.56 18.90 20.49
N ALA A 388 -17.60 19.04 21.30
CA ALA A 388 -18.71 19.92 20.96
C ALA A 388 -18.35 21.40 21.17
N THR A 389 -18.78 22.28 20.25
CA THR A 389 -18.44 23.71 20.25
C THR A 389 -19.35 24.58 21.13
N GLY A 390 -20.52 24.08 21.54
CA GLY A 390 -21.50 24.80 22.36
C GLY A 390 -22.08 23.97 23.51
N GLY A 391 -22.65 24.60 24.54
CA GLY A 391 -23.22 23.94 25.74
C GLY A 391 -22.28 23.90 26.95
N SER A 392 -22.63 23.11 27.98
CA SER A 392 -21.88 23.01 29.24
C SER A 392 -20.52 22.34 29.05
N ALA A 393 -19.49 22.81 29.78
CA ALA A 393 -18.14 22.25 29.73
C ALA A 393 -18.09 20.74 29.94
N SER A 394 -18.90 20.21 30.86
CA SER A 394 -18.95 18.78 31.20
C SER A 394 -19.56 17.88 30.12
N THR A 395 -20.31 18.44 29.16
CA THR A 395 -20.97 17.67 28.09
C THR A 395 -20.38 17.96 26.71
N ARG A 396 -19.41 18.87 26.64
CA ARG A 396 -18.69 19.20 25.40
C ARG A 396 -17.47 18.33 25.17
N THR A 397 -16.95 17.68 26.21
CA THR A 397 -15.72 16.89 26.13
C THR A 397 -15.85 15.83 25.04
N GLY A 398 -14.96 15.81 24.05
CA GLY A 398 -14.86 14.72 23.07
C GLY A 398 -14.31 13.42 23.68
N ASP A 399 -14.67 13.15 24.94
CA ASP A 399 -14.23 12.01 25.73
C ASP A 399 -15.13 10.81 25.46
N VAL A 400 -14.53 9.63 25.47
CA VAL A 400 -15.23 8.37 25.24
C VAL A 400 -14.95 7.39 26.37
N TYR A 401 -16.00 7.01 27.08
CA TYR A 401 -15.96 5.93 28.06
C TYR A 401 -16.21 4.60 27.36
N VAL A 402 -15.33 3.63 27.54
CA VAL A 402 -15.36 2.38 26.78
C VAL A 402 -15.13 1.14 27.67
N ALA A 403 -15.94 0.11 27.43
CA ALA A 403 -15.93 -1.18 28.13
C ALA A 403 -16.72 -2.23 27.34
N GLY A 404 -16.59 -3.51 27.70
CA GLY A 404 -17.49 -4.58 27.28
C GLY A 404 -16.82 -5.71 26.48
N VAL A 405 -17.64 -6.50 25.81
CA VAL A 405 -17.22 -7.61 24.94
C VAL A 405 -17.62 -7.29 23.50
N LEU A 406 -16.66 -7.25 22.58
CA LEU A 406 -16.87 -6.95 21.16
C LEU A 406 -16.91 -8.25 20.34
N ASP A 407 -17.96 -8.42 19.55
CA ASP A 407 -18.05 -9.36 18.43
C ASP A 407 -18.12 -8.52 17.14
N GLY A 408 -17.00 -8.43 16.42
CA GLY A 408 -16.85 -7.60 15.23
C GLY A 408 -15.57 -6.76 15.16
N ARG A 409 -15.48 -5.93 14.10
CA ARG A 409 -14.28 -5.16 13.75
C ARG A 409 -14.57 -3.66 13.67
N ILE A 410 -14.01 -2.86 14.58
CA ILE A 410 -14.35 -1.44 14.72
C ILE A 410 -13.12 -0.60 15.05
N THR A 411 -13.05 0.62 14.50
CA THR A 411 -12.15 1.68 14.95
C THR A 411 -12.93 2.84 15.55
N ILE A 412 -12.50 3.32 16.72
CA ILE A 412 -13.11 4.44 17.42
C ILE A 412 -12.08 5.55 17.56
N ALA A 413 -12.43 6.74 17.11
CA ALA A 413 -11.60 7.94 17.23
C ALA A 413 -12.27 8.95 18.17
N ALA A 414 -11.51 9.47 19.12
CA ALA A 414 -11.94 10.48 20.08
C ALA A 414 -11.09 11.73 19.93
N GLU A 415 -11.72 12.91 19.79
CA GLU A 415 -11.00 14.18 19.72
C GLU A 415 -10.36 14.62 21.03
N ARG A 416 -10.60 13.91 22.13
CA ARG A 416 -9.95 14.12 23.41
C ARG A 416 -9.49 12.79 24.00
N ASP A 417 -10.09 12.33 25.10
CA ASP A 417 -9.60 11.18 25.87
C ASP A 417 -10.46 9.92 25.69
N PHE A 418 -9.85 8.74 25.77
CA PHE A 418 -10.57 7.53 26.14
C PHE A 418 -10.47 7.28 27.63
N VAL A 419 -11.57 6.83 28.25
CA VAL A 419 -11.63 6.41 29.65
C VAL A 419 -12.06 4.95 29.73
N ILE A 420 -11.13 4.08 30.12
CA ILE A 420 -11.37 2.64 30.27
C ILE A 420 -11.82 2.36 31.69
N THR A 421 -13.07 1.92 31.83
CA THR A 421 -13.72 1.72 33.14
C THR A 421 -13.93 0.25 33.49
N ASN A 422 -13.80 -0.67 32.53
CA ASN A 422 -13.96 -2.11 32.74
C ASN A 422 -13.13 -2.87 31.70
N HIS A 423 -13.18 -4.21 31.74
CA HIS A 423 -12.59 -5.04 30.71
C HIS A 423 -13.09 -4.66 29.32
N ILE A 424 -12.19 -4.78 28.34
CA ILE A 424 -12.49 -4.74 26.91
C ILE A 424 -12.00 -6.08 26.37
N LEU A 425 -12.92 -6.92 25.89
CA LEU A 425 -12.63 -8.27 25.44
C LEU A 425 -13.15 -8.49 24.02
N TYR A 426 -12.57 -9.46 23.33
CA TYR A 426 -13.15 -10.06 22.13
C TYR A 426 -14.09 -11.19 22.53
N ALA A 427 -15.20 -11.34 21.81
CA ALA A 427 -16.14 -12.43 22.00
C ALA A 427 -15.46 -13.78 21.70
N VAL A 428 -14.57 -13.78 20.71
CA VAL A 428 -13.68 -14.90 20.39
C VAL A 428 -12.23 -14.48 20.64
N ASP A 429 -11.58 -15.03 21.68
CA ASP A 429 -10.20 -14.69 22.04
C ASP A 429 -9.19 -15.23 21.00
N SER A 430 -8.59 -14.31 20.25
CA SER A 430 -7.62 -14.56 19.18
C SER A 430 -6.36 -15.27 19.64
N LYS A 431 -6.01 -15.24 20.93
CA LYS A 431 -4.86 -15.98 21.49
C LYS A 431 -5.10 -17.48 21.53
N THR A 432 -6.36 -17.89 21.58
CA THR A 432 -6.78 -19.30 21.71
C THR A 432 -7.50 -19.82 20.48
N ASN A 433 -8.02 -18.92 19.66
CA ASN A 433 -8.77 -19.26 18.46
C ASN A 433 -8.31 -18.41 17.26
N LEU A 434 -7.63 -19.06 16.33
CA LEU A 434 -7.13 -18.43 15.10
C LEU A 434 -8.25 -17.98 14.14
N MET A 435 -9.49 -18.41 14.35
CA MET A 435 -10.66 -18.00 13.58
C MET A 435 -11.33 -16.74 14.14
N SER A 436 -10.84 -16.18 15.25
CA SER A 436 -11.30 -14.87 15.72
C SER A 436 -11.15 -13.85 14.59
N ASP A 437 -12.23 -13.16 14.27
CA ASP A 437 -12.26 -12.00 13.38
C ASP A 437 -12.39 -10.68 14.16
N ASP A 438 -12.65 -10.73 15.46
CA ASP A 438 -12.78 -9.54 16.33
C ASP A 438 -11.54 -8.64 16.31
N ALA A 439 -11.74 -7.33 16.15
CA ALA A 439 -10.67 -6.34 16.20
C ALA A 439 -11.17 -4.97 16.67
N LEU A 440 -10.50 -4.38 17.66
CA LEU A 440 -10.80 -3.04 18.14
C LEU A 440 -9.59 -2.10 17.98
N GLY A 441 -9.83 -0.96 17.34
CA GLY A 441 -8.91 0.17 17.30
C GLY A 441 -9.41 1.33 18.16
N LEU A 442 -8.59 1.84 19.08
CA LEU A 442 -8.87 3.07 19.85
C LEU A 442 -7.85 4.14 19.47
N ILE A 443 -8.30 5.33 19.06
CA ILE A 443 -7.43 6.44 18.62
C ILE A 443 -7.84 7.72 19.36
N ALA A 444 -7.15 8.03 20.46
CA ALA A 444 -7.29 9.28 21.19
C ALA A 444 -6.41 10.36 20.59
N LYS A 445 -6.98 11.55 20.40
CA LYS A 445 -6.18 12.74 20.07
C LYS A 445 -5.31 13.18 21.24
N ARG A 446 -5.76 12.92 22.47
CA ARG A 446 -5.10 13.26 23.72
C ARG A 446 -4.65 12.00 24.46
N ASP A 447 -5.35 11.53 25.49
CA ASP A 447 -4.91 10.42 26.33
C ASP A 447 -5.84 9.20 26.27
N ILE A 448 -5.30 8.02 26.62
CA ILE A 448 -6.08 6.82 26.93
C ILE A 448 -5.85 6.49 28.41
N VAL A 449 -6.87 6.71 29.22
CA VAL A 449 -6.76 6.64 30.68
C VAL A 449 -7.52 5.44 31.23
N ILE A 450 -6.84 4.59 31.98
CA ILE A 450 -7.47 3.56 32.80
C ILE A 450 -7.98 4.24 34.09
N ALA A 451 -9.29 4.16 34.31
CA ALA A 451 -9.94 4.82 35.44
C ALA A 451 -9.67 4.11 36.77
N THR A 452 -9.69 4.85 37.88
CA THR A 452 -9.45 4.29 39.24
C THR A 452 -10.51 3.29 39.69
N ASN A 453 -11.70 3.32 39.10
CA ASN A 453 -12.83 2.43 39.38
C ASN A 453 -12.85 1.16 38.51
N CYS A 454 -11.86 0.91 37.64
CA CYS A 454 -11.78 -0.32 36.86
C CYS A 454 -11.60 -1.57 37.75
N PRO A 455 -11.89 -2.80 37.30
CA PRO A 455 -11.63 -4.01 38.10
C PRO A 455 -10.12 -4.26 38.30
N ASN A 456 -9.78 -5.12 39.27
CA ASN A 456 -8.45 -5.73 39.35
C ASN A 456 -8.23 -6.67 38.17
N ASP A 457 -6.97 -7.00 37.88
CA ASP A 457 -6.59 -7.91 36.80
C ASP A 457 -7.22 -7.54 35.44
N LEU A 458 -7.15 -6.24 35.12
CA LEU A 458 -7.80 -5.63 33.97
C LEU A 458 -7.28 -6.25 32.65
N LYS A 459 -8.20 -6.44 31.71
CA LYS A 459 -7.93 -6.99 30.38
C LYS A 459 -8.44 -6.02 29.33
N ILE A 460 -7.58 -5.63 28.39
CA ILE A 460 -7.89 -4.71 27.30
C ILE A 460 -7.43 -5.36 25.99
N TYR A 461 -8.38 -5.74 25.15
CA TYR A 461 -8.12 -6.33 23.84
C TYR A 461 -8.41 -5.25 22.78
N ALA A 462 -7.36 -4.56 22.35
CA ALA A 462 -7.43 -3.47 21.39
C ALA A 462 -6.04 -3.06 20.90
N HIS A 463 -5.95 -2.54 19.68
CA HIS A 463 -4.84 -1.67 19.29
C HIS A 463 -5.15 -0.22 19.66
N MET A 464 -4.31 0.37 20.50
CA MET A 464 -4.55 1.67 21.12
C MET A 464 -3.52 2.70 20.63
N MET A 465 -3.99 3.91 20.36
CA MET A 465 -3.20 5.03 19.91
C MET A 465 -3.55 6.30 20.69
N ALA A 466 -2.60 6.88 21.42
CA ALA A 466 -2.73 8.17 22.09
C ALA A 466 -1.79 9.18 21.42
N THR A 467 -2.32 10.11 20.63
CA THR A 467 -1.49 10.82 19.63
C THR A 467 -0.81 12.10 20.13
N GLY A 468 -1.22 12.66 21.26
CA GLY A 468 -0.69 13.95 21.75
C GLY A 468 -1.05 15.15 20.87
N LEU A 469 -1.91 14.98 19.85
CA LEU A 469 -2.27 16.01 18.87
C LEU A 469 -3.35 16.98 19.37
N TYR A 470 -3.76 16.87 20.64
CA TYR A 470 -4.77 17.74 21.24
C TYR A 470 -4.20 19.13 21.55
N ASP A 471 -3.05 19.17 22.22
CA ASP A 471 -2.24 20.37 22.44
C ASP A 471 -0.80 20.08 22.05
N THR A 472 -0.38 20.59 20.90
CA THR A 472 0.98 20.38 20.36
C THR A 472 2.07 21.07 21.18
N ASN A 473 1.71 21.82 22.23
CA ASN A 473 2.65 22.42 23.19
C ASN A 473 2.71 21.66 24.51
N SER A 474 1.89 20.61 24.70
CA SER A 474 1.93 19.77 25.89
C SER A 474 3.03 18.72 25.73
N SER A 475 3.89 18.59 26.74
CA SER A 475 4.90 17.53 26.79
C SER A 475 4.40 16.27 27.51
N THR A 476 3.11 16.21 27.87
CA THR A 476 2.53 15.13 28.70
C THR A 476 1.25 14.54 28.12
N ASP A 477 0.75 15.09 27.02
CA ASP A 477 -0.42 14.55 26.33
C ASP A 477 0.02 13.40 25.40
N GLY A 478 -0.91 12.51 25.05
CA GLY A 478 -0.59 11.39 24.18
C GLY A 478 -0.21 10.14 24.95
N SER A 479 -0.72 9.96 26.16
CA SER A 479 -0.32 8.88 27.06
C SER A 479 -1.34 7.76 27.17
N PHE A 480 -0.85 6.52 27.29
CA PHE A 480 -1.64 5.40 27.81
C PHE A 480 -1.21 5.09 29.25
N GLY A 481 -2.08 5.35 30.22
CA GLY A 481 -1.70 5.27 31.64
C GLY A 481 -2.85 4.91 32.58
N TYR A 482 -2.50 4.52 33.80
CA TYR A 482 -3.46 4.30 34.88
C TYR A 482 -3.54 5.54 35.78
N ALA A 483 -4.74 6.08 35.97
CA ALA A 483 -4.94 7.29 36.79
C ALA A 483 -4.42 7.16 38.24
N GLY A 484 -4.33 5.93 38.77
CA GLY A 484 -3.79 5.65 40.11
C GLY A 484 -2.39 5.03 40.12
N TYR A 485 -1.57 5.21 39.07
CA TYR A 485 -0.28 4.49 38.93
C TYR A 485 0.71 4.71 40.08
N SER A 486 0.63 5.84 40.79
CA SER A 486 1.54 6.24 41.88
C SER A 486 0.87 6.38 43.24
N THR A 487 -0.46 6.23 43.32
CA THR A 487 -1.24 6.47 44.56
C THR A 487 -2.24 5.36 44.85
N GLY A 488 -2.64 4.58 43.84
CA GLY A 488 -3.59 3.48 44.00
C GLY A 488 -2.97 2.26 44.65
N ALA A 489 -3.80 1.43 45.28
CA ALA A 489 -3.38 0.12 45.78
C ALA A 489 -2.90 -0.79 44.61
N PRO A 490 -2.08 -1.82 44.86
CA PRO A 490 -1.79 -2.86 43.88
C PRO A 490 -3.08 -3.51 43.34
N ARG A 491 -3.21 -3.63 42.01
CA ARG A 491 -4.42 -4.08 41.29
C ARG A 491 -4.22 -5.36 40.48
N GLY A 492 -3.12 -6.06 40.73
CA GLY A 492 -2.76 -7.27 39.98
C GLY A 492 -2.16 -6.95 38.61
N THR A 493 -2.62 -7.65 37.58
CA THR A 493 -2.01 -7.60 36.24
C THR A 493 -2.88 -6.87 35.22
N LEU A 494 -2.33 -5.88 34.54
CA LEU A 494 -2.92 -5.27 33.36
C LEU A 494 -2.51 -6.08 32.13
N THR A 495 -3.46 -6.82 31.57
CA THR A 495 -3.27 -7.56 30.32
C THR A 495 -3.74 -6.72 29.14
N VAL A 496 -2.82 -6.39 28.24
CA VAL A 496 -3.14 -5.79 26.94
C VAL A 496 -2.91 -6.83 25.86
N HIS A 497 -3.88 -7.02 24.96
CA HIS A 497 -3.71 -7.84 23.75
C HIS A 497 -4.07 -6.99 22.53
N GLY A 498 -3.08 -6.71 21.69
CA GLY A 498 -3.23 -5.76 20.58
C GLY A 498 -1.95 -4.96 20.41
N GLY A 499 -1.94 -3.67 20.73
CA GLY A 499 -0.72 -2.85 20.68
C GLY A 499 -0.94 -1.48 21.30
N VAL A 500 0.14 -0.78 21.66
CA VAL A 500 0.08 0.55 22.27
C VAL A 500 1.02 1.51 21.55
N VAL A 501 0.45 2.47 20.84
CA VAL A 501 1.16 3.59 20.22
C VAL A 501 0.83 4.84 21.04
N GLN A 502 1.84 5.55 21.52
CA GLN A 502 1.63 6.72 22.39
C GLN A 502 2.70 7.77 22.12
N ASP A 503 2.36 9.05 22.18
CA ASP A 503 3.38 10.10 22.07
C ASP A 503 4.23 10.11 23.34
N ASP A 504 3.59 10.20 24.50
CA ASP A 504 4.26 10.22 25.80
C ASP A 504 3.97 8.95 26.59
N ARG A 505 5.00 8.14 26.91
CA ARG A 505 4.75 6.83 27.54
C ARG A 505 4.17 6.98 28.95
N GLY A 506 2.93 6.52 29.13
CA GLY A 506 2.24 6.55 30.42
C GLY A 506 2.61 5.40 31.35
N ALA A 507 2.61 5.67 32.65
CA ALA A 507 2.80 4.66 33.69
C ALA A 507 1.48 3.99 34.08
N VAL A 508 1.53 2.69 34.34
CA VAL A 508 0.37 1.91 34.82
C VAL A 508 0.53 1.39 36.24
N GLY A 509 1.73 1.51 36.80
CA GLY A 509 2.05 1.12 38.17
C GLY A 509 3.48 1.45 38.54
N GLN A 510 3.78 1.31 39.83
CA GLN A 510 5.11 1.44 40.40
C GLN A 510 5.52 0.15 41.10
N PHE A 511 6.82 -0.14 41.12
CA PHE A 511 7.36 -1.34 41.75
C PHE A 511 8.63 -1.00 42.54
N ASN A 512 8.95 -1.85 43.51
CA ASN A 512 10.23 -1.79 44.22
C ASN A 512 11.33 -2.36 43.30
N SER A 513 12.32 -1.54 42.96
CA SER A 513 13.38 -1.91 42.01
C SER A 513 14.33 -3.01 42.51
N GLY A 514 14.40 -3.25 43.82
CA GLY A 514 15.22 -4.30 44.43
C GLY A 514 14.51 -5.65 44.58
N THR A 515 13.19 -5.65 44.78
CA THR A 515 12.41 -6.90 44.99
C THR A 515 11.48 -7.25 43.84
N GLY A 516 11.24 -6.33 42.90
CA GLY A 516 10.25 -6.49 41.83
C GLY A 516 8.78 -6.40 42.29
N GLN A 517 8.53 -6.22 43.59
CA GLN A 517 7.19 -6.18 44.16
C GLN A 517 6.40 -4.96 43.67
N LEU A 518 5.15 -5.18 43.26
CA LEU A 518 4.22 -4.12 42.88
C LEU A 518 3.82 -3.27 44.10
N LEU A 519 3.99 -1.95 43.99
CA LEU A 519 3.66 -0.97 45.04
C LEU A 519 2.33 -0.27 44.77
N HIS A 520 2.11 0.12 43.52
CA HIS A 520 0.93 0.86 43.08
C HIS A 520 0.49 0.41 41.68
N GLY A 521 -0.80 0.48 41.39
CA GLY A 521 -1.34 0.21 40.05
C GLY A 521 -1.17 -1.25 39.62
N PHE A 522 -0.68 -1.49 38.41
CA PHE A 522 -0.65 -2.80 37.78
C PHE A 522 0.76 -3.28 37.41
N ASN A 523 0.97 -4.59 37.45
CA ASN A 523 2.02 -5.24 36.65
C ASN A 523 1.59 -5.30 35.18
N LYS A 524 2.54 -5.13 34.26
CA LYS A 524 2.29 -5.16 32.81
C LYS A 524 2.34 -6.58 32.28
N ASN A 525 1.35 -6.96 31.48
CA ASN A 525 1.37 -8.15 30.62
C ASN A 525 0.88 -7.75 29.23
N TYR A 526 1.76 -7.17 28.43
CA TYR A 526 1.39 -6.65 27.11
C TYR A 526 1.77 -7.68 26.05
N THR A 527 0.78 -8.11 25.28
CA THR A 527 0.93 -9.08 24.20
C THR A 527 0.49 -8.43 22.90
N TYR A 528 1.19 -8.73 21.81
CA TYR A 528 0.84 -8.22 20.51
C TYR A 528 -0.17 -9.13 19.82
N ASP A 529 -1.20 -8.55 19.21
CA ASP A 529 -2.08 -9.30 18.31
C ASP A 529 -1.43 -9.35 16.92
N THR A 530 -0.77 -10.46 16.61
CA THR A 530 -0.01 -10.62 15.36
C THR A 530 -0.86 -10.49 14.11
N ARG A 531 -2.19 -10.65 14.22
CA ARG A 531 -3.10 -10.43 13.09
C ARG A 531 -3.01 -8.99 12.58
N PHE A 532 -2.74 -8.00 13.44
CA PHE A 532 -2.76 -6.58 13.07
C PHE A 532 -1.65 -6.13 12.12
N GLU A 533 -0.59 -6.94 11.95
CA GLU A 533 0.37 -6.68 10.87
C GLU A 533 -0.27 -6.86 9.50
N ASN A 534 -1.24 -7.78 9.38
CA ASN A 534 -1.89 -8.16 8.12
C ASN A 534 -3.35 -7.72 8.02
N ASP A 535 -4.05 -7.60 9.15
CA ASP A 535 -5.48 -7.38 9.23
C ASP A 535 -5.84 -6.48 10.43
N PRO A 536 -5.41 -5.20 10.41
CA PRO A 536 -5.63 -4.24 11.49
C PRO A 536 -7.14 -3.94 11.69
N PRO A 537 -7.52 -3.22 12.75
CA PRO A 537 -8.86 -2.63 12.84
C PRO A 537 -9.19 -1.79 11.57
N PRO A 538 -10.47 -1.67 11.20
CA PRO A 538 -10.85 -1.02 9.94
C PRO A 538 -10.40 0.44 9.90
N GLU A 539 -9.95 0.91 8.72
CA GLU A 539 -9.52 2.30 8.51
C GLU A 539 -8.41 2.81 9.45
N TYR A 540 -7.63 1.90 10.05
CA TYR A 540 -6.57 2.28 10.98
C TYR A 540 -5.52 3.19 10.33
N PRO A 541 -4.97 4.19 11.05
CA PRO A 541 -4.04 5.15 10.49
C PRO A 541 -2.85 4.49 9.77
N PRO A 542 -2.60 4.86 8.50
CA PRO A 542 -1.48 4.31 7.75
C PRO A 542 -0.15 4.91 8.18
N LEU A 543 0.93 4.16 7.98
CA LEU A 543 2.30 4.66 7.95
C LEU A 543 2.60 5.13 6.53
N SER A 544 2.77 6.44 6.36
CA SER A 544 2.92 7.06 5.05
C SER A 544 4.17 6.61 4.28
N ASP A 545 5.19 6.10 4.96
CA ASP A 545 6.51 5.80 4.42
C ASP A 545 6.84 4.31 4.43
N GLN A 546 5.91 3.47 4.88
CA GLN A 546 6.11 2.03 4.98
C GLN A 546 5.10 1.29 4.12
N LEU A 547 5.49 1.06 2.87
CA LEU A 547 4.84 0.13 1.97
C LEU A 547 5.50 -1.25 2.12
N GLN A 548 4.69 -2.27 2.32
CA GLN A 548 5.09 -3.66 2.15
C GLN A 548 4.80 -4.05 0.72
N PHE A 549 5.81 -4.53 0.02
CA PHE A 549 5.70 -4.94 -1.37
C PHE A 549 5.57 -6.47 -1.44
N GLY A 550 4.67 -6.95 -2.29
CA GLY A 550 4.58 -8.37 -2.66
C GLY A 550 5.48 -8.70 -3.84
N THR A 551 4.99 -9.57 -4.72
CA THR A 551 5.75 -10.08 -5.87
C THR A 551 6.13 -8.95 -6.83
N TRP A 552 7.36 -9.02 -7.35
CA TRP A 552 7.86 -8.13 -8.40
C TRP A 552 7.95 -8.90 -9.72
N ARG A 553 7.48 -8.31 -10.81
CA ARG A 553 7.60 -8.86 -12.18
C ARG A 553 8.07 -7.78 -13.16
N GLU A 554 8.86 -8.17 -14.14
CA GLU A 554 9.27 -7.34 -15.28
C GLU A 554 8.90 -8.03 -16.60
N ARG A 555 8.51 -7.22 -17.59
CA ARG A 555 8.46 -7.59 -19.01
C ARG A 555 9.25 -6.57 -19.85
#